data_AF-E6MGP6-F1
#
_entry.id   AF-E6MGP6-F1
#
_cell.length_a   1.000
_cell.length_b   1.000
_cell.length_c   1.000
_cell.angle_alpha   90.00
_cell.angle_beta   90.00
_cell.angle_gamma   90.00
#
_symmetry.space_group_name_H-M   'P 1'
#
loop_
_entity.id
_entity.type
_entity.pdbx_description
1 polymer ?
#
loop_
_entity_poly.entity_id
_entity_poly.type
_entity_poly.pdbx_seq_one_letter_code
_entity_poly.pdbx_strand_id
1 'polypeptide(L)'
;MAAVSIQIRHWFVAPYAICLLTAFCFWGAYVFFKAGRLGMVRRQTGYSLLLNLGCVLYGGKLFAFLEATAEGKALSFSEAGFTGLGGAMGMLLGTVIFTMIVPEKRDQSFELYAVSLGLLYGLSKFGCLFAGCCRGIAYGGPGKIRYMDAGKPVTDWLFPIQAVEALSFLALFMVLDRRMAHSKAPAPTLTVGAYAVLKFLLDYLRGYAHRPWVTVNQAGCLVLLSACIFLGCCVRSNGQDERFDI
;
A
#
# COMPACT_ATOMS: atom_id res chain seq x y z
N MET A 1 -35.66 -4.22 30.43
CA MET A 1 -35.64 -3.93 28.98
C MET A 1 -34.84 -2.66 28.78
N ALA A 2 -33.53 -2.78 28.59
CA ALA A 2 -32.67 -1.61 28.31
C ALA A 2 -32.87 -1.24 26.84
N ALA A 3 -33.47 -0.08 26.60
CA ALA A 3 -33.68 0.45 25.27
C ALA A 3 -32.32 0.64 24.57
N VAL A 4 -32.11 -0.10 23.48
CA VAL A 4 -30.99 0.12 22.56
C VAL A 4 -31.27 1.45 21.86
N SER A 5 -30.67 2.53 22.38
CA SER A 5 -30.71 3.84 21.74
C SER A 5 -29.74 3.85 20.56
N ILE A 6 -30.25 3.56 19.36
CA ILE A 6 -29.52 3.79 18.12
C ILE A 6 -29.51 5.30 17.87
N GLN A 7 -28.50 5.99 18.39
CA GLN A 7 -28.19 7.35 17.97
C GLN A 7 -27.59 7.31 16.56
N ILE A 8 -28.43 7.54 15.55
CA ILE A 8 -27.99 7.79 14.18
C ILE A 8 -27.44 9.23 14.13
N ARG A 9 -26.21 9.43 14.63
CA ARG A 9 -25.43 10.64 14.31
C ARG A 9 -25.14 10.59 12.81
N HIS A 10 -25.53 11.65 12.10
CA HIS A 10 -25.25 11.94 10.68
C HIS A 10 -24.12 11.09 10.10
N TRP A 11 -24.40 10.32 9.03
CA TRP A 11 -23.42 9.51 8.31
C TRP A 11 -22.22 10.36 7.88
N PHE A 12 -21.18 10.40 8.71
CA PHE A 12 -19.89 10.93 8.32
C PHE A 12 -19.11 9.76 7.73
N VAL A 13 -19.32 9.51 6.44
CA VAL A 13 -18.45 8.56 5.74
C VAL A 13 -17.05 9.19 5.79
N ALA A 14 -16.14 8.55 6.51
CA ALA A 14 -14.77 9.04 6.62
C ALA A 14 -14.22 9.20 5.19
N PRO A 15 -13.76 10.40 4.78
CA PRO A 15 -13.21 10.64 3.45
C PRO A 15 -12.11 9.64 3.09
N TYR A 16 -11.38 9.18 4.11
CA TYR A 16 -10.42 8.09 4.03
C TYR A 16 -10.99 6.80 3.41
N ALA A 17 -12.15 6.34 3.86
CA ALA A 17 -12.76 5.09 3.39
C ALA A 17 -13.20 5.20 1.93
N ILE A 18 -13.73 6.36 1.52
CA ILE A 18 -14.11 6.61 0.11
C ILE A 18 -12.87 6.60 -0.78
N CYS A 19 -11.80 7.30 -0.38
CA CYS A 19 -10.54 7.30 -1.11
C CYS A 19 -9.91 5.92 -1.19
N LEU A 20 -9.97 5.12 -0.11
CA LEU A 20 -9.45 3.77 -0.11
C LEU A 20 -10.26 2.83 -1.03
N LEU A 21 -11.59 2.89 -0.98
CA LEU A 21 -12.45 2.10 -1.85
C LEU A 21 -12.24 2.46 -3.33
N THR A 22 -12.20 3.75 -3.64
CA THR A 22 -11.90 4.21 -5.00
C THR A 22 -10.50 3.77 -5.44
N ALA A 23 -9.49 3.82 -4.58
CA ALA A 23 -8.16 3.29 -4.86
C ALA A 23 -8.19 1.80 -5.22
N PHE A 24 -8.93 0.98 -4.48
CA PHE A 24 -9.12 -0.44 -4.82
C PHE A 24 -9.85 -0.64 -6.15
N CYS A 25 -10.86 0.17 -6.48
CA CYS A 25 -11.55 0.09 -7.76
C CYS A 25 -10.60 0.43 -8.93
N PHE A 26 -9.83 1.53 -8.83
CA PHE A 26 -8.88 1.93 -9.86
C PHE A 26 -7.73 0.93 -10.02
N TRP A 27 -7.18 0.45 -8.90
CA TRP A 27 -6.18 -0.61 -8.89
C TRP A 27 -6.72 -1.90 -9.52
N GLY A 28 -7.93 -2.29 -9.14
CA GLY A 28 -8.59 -3.50 -9.63
C GLY A 28 -8.81 -3.45 -11.15
N ALA A 29 -9.34 -2.34 -11.63
CA ALA A 29 -9.52 -2.09 -13.06
C ALA A 29 -8.18 -2.12 -13.81
N TYR A 30 -7.16 -1.43 -13.30
CA TYR A 30 -5.83 -1.41 -13.89
C TYR A 30 -5.23 -2.83 -14.02
N VAL A 31 -5.24 -3.62 -12.93
CA VAL A 31 -4.72 -4.99 -12.94
C VAL A 31 -5.48 -5.83 -13.96
N PHE A 32 -6.82 -5.75 -13.97
CA PHE A 32 -7.65 -6.52 -14.89
C PHE A 32 -7.36 -6.20 -16.37
N PHE A 33 -7.28 -4.90 -16.72
CA PHE A 33 -6.98 -4.49 -18.09
C PHE A 33 -5.54 -4.82 -18.51
N LYS A 34 -4.57 -4.61 -17.62
CA LYS A 34 -3.15 -4.86 -17.92
C LYS A 34 -2.85 -6.34 -18.02
N ALA A 35 -3.42 -7.18 -17.15
CA ALA A 35 -3.31 -8.63 -17.22
C ALA A 35 -3.83 -9.19 -18.55
N GLY A 36 -4.95 -8.64 -19.06
CA GLY A 36 -5.47 -9.00 -20.38
C GLY A 36 -4.50 -8.67 -21.52
N ARG A 37 -3.76 -7.56 -21.45
CA ARG A 37 -2.71 -7.21 -22.42
C ARG A 37 -1.47 -8.08 -22.31
N LEU A 38 -1.19 -8.63 -21.12
CA LEU A 38 -0.10 -9.57 -20.88
C LEU A 38 -0.43 -11.02 -21.27
N GLY A 39 -1.66 -11.27 -21.76
CA GLY A 39 -2.11 -12.59 -22.18
C GLY A 39 -2.48 -13.52 -21.02
N MET A 40 -2.78 -12.97 -19.85
CA MET A 40 -3.22 -13.76 -18.70
C MET A 40 -4.70 -14.14 -18.81
N VAL A 41 -5.06 -15.34 -18.35
CA VAL A 41 -6.45 -15.81 -18.40
C VAL A 41 -7.32 -14.96 -17.46
N ARG A 42 -8.47 -14.47 -17.96
CA ARG A 42 -9.38 -13.58 -17.20
C ARG A 42 -9.83 -14.20 -15.87
N ARG A 43 -10.13 -15.50 -15.85
CA ARG A 43 -10.55 -16.23 -14.65
C ARG A 43 -9.43 -16.26 -13.59
N GLN A 44 -8.22 -16.62 -13.99
CA GLN A 44 -7.03 -16.63 -13.13
C GLN A 44 -6.76 -15.22 -12.57
N THR A 45 -6.86 -14.19 -13.44
CA THR A 45 -6.71 -12.78 -13.05
C THR A 45 -7.71 -12.38 -11.97
N GLY A 46 -8.99 -12.74 -12.13
CA GLY A 46 -10.03 -12.46 -11.14
C GLY A 46 -9.73 -13.07 -9.77
N TYR A 47 -9.30 -14.33 -9.73
CA TYR A 47 -8.92 -14.98 -8.46
C TYR A 47 -7.71 -14.33 -7.81
N SER A 48 -6.68 -13.98 -8.60
CA SER A 48 -5.50 -13.27 -8.09
C SER A 48 -5.87 -11.93 -7.46
N LEU A 49 -6.86 -11.25 -8.02
CA LEU A 49 -7.30 -9.93 -7.59
C LEU A 49 -8.06 -9.99 -6.27
N LEU A 50 -8.97 -10.96 -6.14
CA LEU A 50 -9.71 -11.21 -4.90
C LEU A 50 -8.78 -11.66 -3.77
N LEU A 51 -7.83 -12.55 -4.07
CA LEU A 51 -6.83 -13.00 -3.11
C LEU A 51 -5.96 -11.84 -2.62
N ASN A 52 -5.39 -11.06 -3.54
CA ASN A 52 -4.58 -9.89 -3.19
C ASN A 52 -5.39 -8.83 -2.43
N LEU A 53 -6.64 -8.58 -2.81
CA LEU A 53 -7.52 -7.67 -2.08
C LEU A 53 -7.69 -8.13 -0.63
N GLY A 54 -7.99 -9.41 -0.41
CA GLY A 54 -8.11 -10.00 0.93
C GLY A 54 -6.82 -9.88 1.73
N CYS A 55 -5.68 -10.23 1.13
CA CYS A 55 -4.38 -10.16 1.80
C CYS A 55 -3.95 -8.72 2.10
N VAL A 56 -4.23 -7.75 1.23
CA VAL A 56 -3.96 -6.31 1.47
C VAL A 56 -4.79 -5.80 2.64
N LEU A 57 -6.09 -6.10 2.66
CA LEU A 57 -6.99 -5.66 3.73
C LEU A 57 -6.58 -6.26 5.08
N TYR A 58 -6.31 -7.57 5.09
CA TYR A 58 -5.89 -8.28 6.28
C TYR A 58 -4.50 -7.83 6.76
N GLY A 59 -3.51 -7.77 5.86
CA GLY A 59 -2.14 -7.36 6.20
C GLY A 59 -2.05 -5.92 6.69
N GLY A 60 -2.79 -5.00 6.07
CA GLY A 60 -2.84 -3.60 6.48
C GLY A 60 -3.42 -3.40 7.88
N LYS A 61 -4.46 -4.17 8.25
CA LYS A 61 -5.03 -4.17 9.60
C LYS A 61 -4.17 -4.91 10.61
N LEU A 62 -3.66 -6.09 10.26
CA LEU A 62 -2.83 -6.90 11.15
C LEU A 62 -1.58 -6.13 11.56
N PHE A 63 -0.89 -5.49 10.60
CA PHE A 63 0.29 -4.70 10.92
C PHE A 63 -0.03 -3.48 11.79
N ALA A 64 -1.16 -2.80 11.54
CA ALA A 64 -1.62 -1.70 12.37
C ALA A 64 -1.94 -2.14 13.81
N PHE A 65 -2.54 -3.31 13.96
CA PHE A 65 -2.84 -3.91 15.26
C PHE A 65 -1.55 -4.29 16.00
N LEU A 66 -0.57 -4.88 15.32
CA LEU A 66 0.74 -5.20 15.90
C LEU A 66 1.48 -3.94 16.35
N GLU A 67 1.47 -2.87 15.55
CA GLU A 67 2.07 -1.58 15.90
C GLU A 67 1.40 -0.98 17.14
N ALA A 68 0.06 -0.97 17.19
CA ALA A 68 -0.69 -0.49 18.36
C ALA A 68 -0.39 -1.30 19.63
N THR A 69 -0.31 -2.63 19.50
CA THR A 69 0.01 -3.54 20.62
C THR A 69 1.44 -3.33 21.10
N ALA A 70 2.40 -3.14 20.19
CA ALA A 70 3.80 -2.86 20.52
C ALA A 70 3.97 -1.51 21.25
N GLU A 71 3.11 -0.53 20.96
CA GLU A 71 3.03 0.74 21.69
C GLU A 71 2.27 0.63 23.03
N GLY A 72 1.81 -0.56 23.42
CA GLY A 72 1.08 -0.80 24.67
C GLY A 72 -0.38 -0.32 24.65
N LYS A 73 -0.94 -0.02 23.47
CA LYS A 73 -2.35 0.37 23.34
C LYS A 73 -3.21 -0.89 23.25
N ALA A 74 -4.11 -1.08 24.22
CA ALA A 74 -5.10 -2.15 24.19
C ALA A 74 -6.26 -1.78 23.23
N LEU A 75 -6.00 -1.79 21.93
CA LEU A 75 -7.03 -1.64 20.90
C LEU A 75 -7.56 -3.00 20.43
N SER A 76 -8.85 -3.06 20.12
CA SER A 76 -9.42 -4.22 19.41
C SER A 76 -9.03 -4.22 17.93
N PHE A 77 -9.00 -5.39 17.29
CA PHE A 77 -8.70 -5.52 15.85
C PHE A 77 -9.68 -4.75 14.94
N SER A 78 -10.91 -4.54 15.39
CA SER A 78 -11.91 -3.72 14.70
C SER A 78 -11.52 -2.24 14.67
N GLU A 79 -10.93 -1.75 15.76
CA GLU A 79 -10.52 -0.36 15.99
C GLU A 79 -9.13 -0.04 15.45
N ALA A 80 -8.31 -1.08 15.22
CA ALA A 80 -7.02 -0.94 14.59
C ALA A 80 -7.16 -0.25 13.22
N GLY A 81 -6.29 0.74 13.00
CA GLY A 81 -6.23 1.49 11.76
C GLY A 81 -5.77 0.65 10.57
N PHE A 82 -5.37 1.32 9.50
CA PHE A 82 -4.85 0.68 8.29
C PHE A 82 -3.50 1.27 7.91
N THR A 83 -2.50 0.41 7.74
CA THR A 83 -1.14 0.83 7.37
C THR A 83 -0.82 0.46 5.93
N GLY A 84 -0.19 1.38 5.20
CA GLY A 84 0.25 1.13 3.83
C GLY A 84 1.34 0.06 3.73
N LEU A 85 2.23 -0.04 4.73
CA LEU A 85 3.27 -1.07 4.79
C LEU A 85 2.68 -2.47 4.99
N GLY A 86 1.72 -2.62 5.91
CA GLY A 86 0.98 -3.86 6.09
C GLY A 86 0.23 -4.27 4.82
N GLY A 87 -0.39 -3.32 4.12
CA GLY A 87 -1.04 -3.56 2.83
C GLY A 87 -0.05 -4.02 1.75
N ALA A 88 1.13 -3.41 1.67
CA ALA A 88 2.19 -3.81 0.74
C ALA A 88 2.71 -5.22 1.02
N MET A 89 2.96 -5.57 2.28
CA MET A 89 3.35 -6.94 2.67
C MET A 89 2.24 -7.95 2.39
N GLY A 90 0.99 -7.57 2.63
CA GLY A 90 -0.18 -8.37 2.28
C GLY A 90 -0.27 -8.66 0.78
N MET A 91 -0.05 -7.65 -0.07
CA MET A 91 -0.01 -7.82 -1.53
C MET A 91 1.13 -8.75 -1.97
N LEU A 92 2.33 -8.58 -1.39
CA LEU A 92 3.46 -9.45 -1.69
C LEU A 92 3.13 -10.92 -1.36
N LEU A 93 2.60 -11.17 -0.16
CA LEU A 93 2.20 -12.51 0.28
C LEU A 93 1.09 -13.09 -0.61
N GLY A 94 0.03 -12.32 -0.89
CA GLY A 94 -1.08 -12.75 -1.74
C GLY A 94 -0.62 -13.10 -3.15
N THR A 95 0.32 -12.33 -3.69
CA THR A 95 0.91 -12.61 -5.00
C THR A 95 1.75 -13.88 -4.97
N VAL A 96 2.59 -14.10 -3.94
CA VAL A 96 3.36 -15.36 -3.81
C VAL A 96 2.44 -16.57 -3.74
N ILE A 97 1.42 -16.53 -2.87
CA ILE A 97 0.44 -17.61 -2.74
C ILE A 97 -0.23 -17.88 -4.10
N PHE A 98 -0.63 -16.83 -4.81
CA PHE A 98 -1.22 -16.98 -6.14
C PHE A 98 -0.27 -17.64 -7.13
N THR A 99 1.00 -17.23 -7.15
CA THR A 99 2.00 -17.83 -8.04
C THR A 99 2.20 -19.30 -7.74
N MET A 100 2.16 -19.73 -6.47
CA MET A 100 2.25 -21.15 -6.12
C MET A 100 1.06 -21.96 -6.63
N ILE A 101 -0.14 -21.38 -6.64
CA ILE A 101 -1.37 -22.05 -7.13
C ILE A 101 -1.41 -22.11 -8.67
N VAL A 102 -0.96 -21.05 -9.35
CA VAL A 102 -1.03 -20.93 -10.82
C VAL A 102 0.36 -20.65 -11.41
N PRO A 103 1.07 -21.69 -11.89
CA PRO A 103 2.46 -21.57 -12.36
C PRO A 103 2.66 -20.86 -13.70
N GLU A 104 1.64 -20.86 -14.55
CA GLU A 104 1.81 -20.58 -15.98
C GLU A 104 2.39 -19.18 -16.25
N LYS A 105 2.06 -18.18 -15.41
CA LYS A 105 2.45 -16.77 -15.57
C LYS A 105 2.94 -16.12 -14.27
N ARG A 106 3.75 -16.85 -13.47
CA ARG A 106 4.23 -16.38 -12.16
C ARG A 106 4.98 -15.04 -12.25
N ASP A 107 5.98 -14.95 -13.13
CA ASP A 107 6.83 -13.76 -13.27
C ASP A 107 6.01 -12.52 -13.66
N GLN A 108 5.13 -12.67 -14.65
CA GLN A 108 4.25 -11.57 -15.12
C GLN A 108 3.28 -11.13 -14.02
N SER A 109 2.75 -12.06 -13.23
CA SER A 109 1.89 -11.73 -12.09
C SER A 109 2.66 -10.95 -11.03
N PHE A 110 3.87 -11.39 -10.70
CA PHE A 110 4.73 -10.74 -9.71
C PHE A 110 5.11 -9.32 -10.14
N GLU A 111 5.50 -9.16 -11.41
CA GLU A 111 5.81 -7.86 -12.02
C GLU A 111 4.59 -6.93 -12.02
N LEU A 112 3.42 -7.43 -12.44
CA LEU A 112 2.18 -6.65 -12.49
C LEU A 112 1.78 -6.13 -11.12
N TYR A 113 1.75 -7.00 -10.11
CA TYR A 113 1.36 -6.62 -8.75
C TYR A 113 2.39 -5.69 -8.11
N ALA A 114 3.69 -5.95 -8.30
CA ALA A 114 4.76 -5.07 -7.83
C ALA A 114 4.63 -3.66 -8.41
N VAL A 115 4.38 -3.51 -9.73
CA VAL A 115 4.16 -2.21 -10.36
C VAL A 115 2.88 -1.56 -9.81
N SER A 116 1.77 -2.31 -9.75
CA SER A 116 0.46 -1.81 -9.32
C SER A 116 0.40 -1.31 -7.87
N LEU A 117 1.35 -1.74 -7.03
CA LEU A 117 1.46 -1.33 -5.63
C LEU A 117 1.52 0.20 -5.50
N GLY A 118 2.27 0.87 -6.38
CA GLY A 118 2.38 2.33 -6.37
C GLY A 118 1.06 3.04 -6.68
N LEU A 119 0.25 2.48 -7.59
CA LEU A 119 -1.09 3.00 -7.90
C LEU A 119 -2.00 2.91 -6.67
N LEU A 120 -2.07 1.73 -6.05
CA LEU A 120 -2.92 1.54 -4.86
C LEU A 120 -2.48 2.43 -3.70
N TYR A 121 -1.18 2.45 -3.41
CA TYR A 121 -0.62 3.25 -2.33
C TYR A 121 -0.82 4.75 -2.55
N GLY A 122 -0.49 5.24 -3.75
CA GLY A 122 -0.58 6.65 -4.09
C GLY A 122 -2.00 7.19 -4.01
N LEU A 123 -2.99 6.47 -4.55
CA LEU A 123 -4.40 6.86 -4.44
C LEU A 123 -4.90 6.82 -2.99
N SER A 124 -4.50 5.81 -2.21
CA SER A 124 -4.87 5.69 -0.80
C SER A 124 -4.36 6.86 0.05
N LYS A 125 -3.22 7.46 -0.33
CA LYS A 125 -2.63 8.59 0.41
C LYS A 125 -3.41 9.89 0.30
N PHE A 126 -4.21 10.09 -0.74
CA PHE A 126 -5.18 11.19 -0.75
C PHE A 126 -6.21 11.05 0.37
N GLY A 127 -6.59 9.82 0.74
CA GLY A 127 -7.43 9.58 1.91
C GLY A 127 -6.77 10.06 3.21
N CYS A 128 -5.47 9.81 3.39
CA CYS A 128 -4.71 10.32 4.55
C CYS A 128 -4.63 11.85 4.58
N LEU A 129 -4.49 12.47 3.41
CA LEU A 129 -4.49 13.93 3.27
C LEU A 129 -5.82 14.53 3.74
N PHE A 130 -6.96 13.98 3.29
CA PHE A 130 -8.28 14.49 3.69
C PHE A 130 -8.62 14.18 5.16
N ALA A 131 -8.15 13.06 5.68
CA ALA A 131 -8.33 12.72 7.10
C ALA A 131 -7.42 13.54 8.04
N GLY A 132 -6.38 14.19 7.52
CA GLY A 132 -5.40 14.92 8.30
C GLY A 132 -4.53 14.06 9.23
N CYS A 133 -4.36 12.78 8.87
CA CYS A 133 -3.49 11.83 9.56
C CYS A 133 -2.10 11.77 8.90
N CYS A 134 -1.08 11.27 9.61
CA CYS A 134 0.28 11.12 9.07
C CYS A 134 0.94 12.45 8.65
N ARG A 135 0.88 13.46 9.52
CA ARG A 135 1.30 14.85 9.24
C ARG A 135 2.80 14.98 8.97
N GLY A 136 3.17 15.98 8.19
CA GLY A 136 4.56 16.35 7.93
C GLY A 136 5.19 17.15 9.07
N ILE A 137 6.45 17.53 8.89
CA ILE A 137 7.14 18.48 9.77
C ILE A 137 6.52 19.89 9.69
N ALA A 138 6.78 20.72 10.69
CA ALA A 138 6.42 22.13 10.66
C ALA A 138 7.10 22.84 9.46
N TYR A 139 6.34 23.63 8.72
CA TYR A 139 6.78 24.16 7.43
C TYR A 139 6.16 25.51 7.09
N GLY A 140 7.00 26.49 6.78
CA GLY A 140 6.59 27.85 6.42
C GLY A 140 6.58 28.17 4.93
N GLY A 141 7.02 27.26 4.07
CA GLY A 141 7.23 27.51 2.64
C GLY A 141 6.00 27.36 1.74
N PRO A 142 6.17 27.37 0.40
CA PRO A 142 5.08 27.28 -0.56
C PRO A 142 4.36 25.93 -0.49
N GLY A 143 3.02 25.95 -0.62
CA GLY A 143 2.20 24.74 -0.57
C GLY A 143 1.99 24.16 0.84
N LYS A 144 2.33 24.91 1.90
CA LYS A 144 2.01 24.53 3.28
C LYS A 144 0.51 24.32 3.49
N ILE A 145 0.17 23.31 4.30
CA ILE A 145 -1.21 22.98 4.66
C ILE A 145 -1.42 23.14 6.16
N ARG A 146 -2.64 23.46 6.57
CA ARG A 146 -3.07 23.45 7.98
C ARG A 146 -4.46 22.85 8.09
N TYR A 147 -4.68 22.07 9.14
CA TYR A 147 -5.99 21.47 9.39
C TYR A 147 -6.82 22.39 10.29
N MET A 148 -8.10 22.52 9.95
CA MET A 148 -9.05 23.38 10.63
C MET A 148 -10.17 22.52 11.22
N ASP A 149 -10.67 22.92 12.38
CA ASP A 149 -11.89 22.37 12.97
C ASP A 149 -12.79 23.53 13.39
N ALA A 150 -14.04 23.52 12.90
CA ALA A 150 -15.00 24.62 13.05
C ALA A 150 -14.42 26.03 12.80
N GLY A 151 -13.53 26.17 11.80
CA GLY A 151 -12.89 27.44 11.44
C GLY A 151 -11.68 27.83 12.28
N LYS A 152 -11.29 27.02 13.28
CA LYS A 152 -10.11 27.25 14.13
C LYS A 152 -8.94 26.34 13.70
N PRO A 153 -7.68 26.84 13.71
CA PRO A 153 -6.52 26.00 13.46
C PRO A 153 -6.38 24.94 14.55
N VAL A 154 -6.34 23.66 14.15
CA VAL A 154 -5.99 22.54 15.05
C VAL A 154 -4.49 22.23 14.99
N THR A 155 -3.83 22.63 13.90
CA THR A 155 -2.41 22.42 13.69
C THR A 155 -1.72 23.69 13.25
N ASP A 156 -0.42 23.77 13.54
CA ASP A 156 0.48 24.69 12.86
C ASP A 156 0.54 24.40 11.35
N TRP A 157 1.28 25.24 10.63
CA TRP A 157 1.56 25.02 9.23
C TRP A 157 2.50 23.83 9.04
N LEU A 158 2.07 22.89 8.19
CA LEU A 158 2.72 21.60 7.99
C LEU A 158 3.14 21.42 6.54
N PHE A 159 4.20 20.64 6.35
CA PHE A 159 4.59 20.15 5.04
C PHE A 159 3.54 19.14 4.53
N PRO A 160 3.04 19.26 3.28
CA PRO A 160 2.00 18.38 2.74
C PRO A 160 2.55 17.01 2.32
N ILE A 161 3.17 16.29 3.26
CA ILE A 161 3.86 15.03 2.99
C ILE A 161 2.95 13.99 2.34
N GLN A 162 1.66 13.95 2.69
CA GLN A 162 0.72 12.98 2.13
C GLN A 162 0.48 13.22 0.64
N ALA A 163 0.41 14.48 0.21
CA ALA A 163 0.29 14.84 -1.20
C ALA A 163 1.58 14.52 -1.96
N VAL A 164 2.74 14.83 -1.36
CA VAL A 164 4.05 14.51 -1.95
C VAL A 164 4.23 12.99 -2.06
N GLU A 165 3.85 12.21 -1.05
CA GLU A 165 3.82 10.74 -1.10
C GLU A 165 2.90 10.23 -2.21
N ALA A 166 1.66 10.73 -2.28
CA ALA A 166 0.71 10.34 -3.31
C ALA A 166 1.26 10.58 -4.72
N LEU A 167 1.71 11.81 -5.00
CA LEU A 167 2.21 12.19 -6.31
C LEU A 167 3.50 11.48 -6.68
N SER A 168 4.43 11.31 -5.74
CA SER A 168 5.71 10.64 -6.01
C SER A 168 5.52 9.15 -6.31
N PHE A 169 4.63 8.48 -5.57
CA PHE A 169 4.30 7.08 -5.82
C PHE A 169 3.56 6.89 -7.14
N LEU A 170 2.61 7.77 -7.47
CA LEU A 170 1.91 7.73 -8.75
C LEU A 170 2.85 8.03 -9.93
N ALA A 171 3.78 8.98 -9.77
CA ALA A 171 4.78 9.28 -10.79
C ALA A 171 5.71 8.08 -11.03
N LEU A 172 6.21 7.46 -9.96
CA LEU A 172 7.04 6.26 -10.07
C LEU A 172 6.27 5.09 -10.69
N PHE A 173 5.00 4.89 -10.30
CA PHE A 173 4.10 3.94 -10.94
C PHE A 173 3.98 4.18 -12.45
N MET A 174 3.73 5.43 -12.88
CA MET A 174 3.63 5.75 -14.31
C MET A 174 4.92 5.45 -15.08
N VAL A 175 6.09 5.72 -14.49
CA VAL A 175 7.39 5.41 -15.11
C VAL A 175 7.57 3.89 -15.26
N LEU A 176 7.28 3.13 -14.21
CA LEU A 176 7.41 1.68 -14.21
C LEU A 176 6.39 0.99 -15.14
N ASP A 177 5.14 1.47 -15.17
CA ASP A 177 4.10 0.97 -16.06
C ASP A 177 4.42 1.24 -17.54
N ARG A 178 4.94 2.42 -17.86
CA ARG A 178 5.44 2.73 -19.21
C ARG A 178 6.58 1.83 -19.61
N ARG A 179 7.55 1.59 -18.70
CA ARG A 179 8.64 0.65 -18.96
C ARG A 179 8.14 -0.77 -19.22
N MET A 180 7.14 -1.22 -18.45
CA MET A 180 6.47 -2.51 -18.65
C MET A 180 5.67 -2.58 -19.96
N ALA A 181 5.18 -1.45 -20.48
CA ALA A 181 4.44 -1.38 -21.73
C ALA A 181 5.35 -1.36 -22.98
N HIS A 182 6.50 -0.68 -22.92
CA HIS A 182 7.37 -0.43 -24.07
C HIS A 182 8.67 -1.23 -24.08
N SER A 183 9.01 -1.91 -22.99
CA SER A 183 10.24 -2.66 -22.83
C SER A 183 9.99 -3.90 -21.98
N LYS A 184 11.04 -4.57 -21.52
CA LYS A 184 10.91 -5.63 -20.52
C LYS A 184 10.45 -5.03 -19.19
N ALA A 185 9.48 -5.68 -18.55
CA ALA A 185 9.03 -5.33 -17.23
C ALA A 185 10.22 -5.28 -16.24
N PRO A 186 10.27 -4.27 -15.35
CA PRO A 186 11.30 -4.19 -14.34
C PRO A 186 11.15 -5.35 -13.35
N ALA A 187 12.28 -5.91 -12.93
CA ALA A 187 12.30 -6.97 -11.93
C ALA A 187 11.48 -6.54 -10.69
N PRO A 188 10.63 -7.41 -10.12
CA PRO A 188 9.78 -7.07 -8.98
C PRO A 188 10.57 -6.55 -7.77
N THR A 189 11.75 -7.11 -7.51
CA THR A 189 12.66 -6.66 -6.45
C THR A 189 13.16 -5.23 -6.68
N LEU A 190 13.48 -4.87 -7.92
CA LEU A 190 13.87 -3.50 -8.28
C LEU A 190 12.68 -2.54 -8.11
N THR A 191 11.49 -2.96 -8.53
CA THR A 191 10.25 -2.18 -8.40
C THR A 191 9.90 -1.90 -6.94
N VAL A 192 9.83 -2.95 -6.11
CA VAL A 192 9.56 -2.82 -4.66
C VAL A 192 10.68 -2.05 -3.98
N GLY A 193 11.94 -2.28 -4.36
CA GLY A 193 13.09 -1.53 -3.86
C GLY A 193 13.01 -0.03 -4.17
N ALA A 194 12.60 0.35 -5.37
CA ALA A 194 12.39 1.76 -5.73
C ALA A 194 11.30 2.41 -4.87
N TYR A 195 10.17 1.72 -4.66
CA TYR A 195 9.12 2.21 -3.76
C TYR A 195 9.59 2.29 -2.30
N ALA A 196 10.36 1.31 -1.83
CA ALA A 196 10.90 1.27 -0.46
C ALA A 196 11.89 2.43 -0.23
N VAL A 197 12.81 2.67 -1.15
CA VAL A 197 13.75 3.81 -1.10
C VAL A 197 12.99 5.13 -1.11
N LEU A 198 12.03 5.29 -2.02
CA LEU A 198 11.19 6.49 -2.08
C LEU A 198 10.44 6.70 -0.75
N LYS A 199 9.84 5.64 -0.19
CA LYS A 199 9.15 5.71 1.10
C LYS A 199 10.09 6.10 2.23
N PHE A 200 11.28 5.51 2.25
CA PHE A 200 12.31 5.74 3.26
C PHE A 200 12.76 7.20 3.27
N LEU A 201 13.00 7.78 2.08
CA LEU A 201 13.37 9.19 1.92
C LEU A 201 12.23 10.12 2.36
N LEU A 202 11.00 9.85 1.92
CA LEU A 202 9.83 10.66 2.28
C LEU A 202 9.48 10.58 3.78
N ASP A 203 9.86 9.50 4.46
CA ASP A 203 9.63 9.36 5.90
C ASP A 203 10.42 10.38 6.74
N TYR A 204 11.54 10.91 6.24
CA TYR A 204 12.28 12.00 6.89
C TYR A 204 11.49 13.31 6.97
N LEU A 205 10.54 13.53 6.05
CA LEU A 205 9.69 14.72 6.00
C LEU A 205 8.44 14.58 6.87
N ARG A 206 8.28 13.45 7.56
CA ARG A 206 7.13 13.16 8.42
C ARG A 206 7.38 13.69 9.83
N GLY A 207 6.33 14.28 10.42
CA GLY A 207 6.38 14.83 11.77
C GLY A 207 6.20 13.73 12.81
N TYR A 208 7.18 13.59 13.70
CA TYR A 208 7.12 12.70 14.86
C TYR A 208 7.28 13.53 16.15
N ALA A 209 6.52 13.20 17.20
CA ALA A 209 6.63 13.87 18.49
C ALA A 209 8.00 13.59 19.16
N HIS A 210 8.44 12.33 19.11
CA HIS A 210 9.80 11.93 19.43
C HIS A 210 10.31 11.08 18.27
N ARG A 211 11.39 11.51 17.61
CA ARG A 211 11.92 10.82 16.45
C ARG A 211 13.02 9.83 16.87
N PRO A 212 12.79 8.51 16.79
CA PRO A 212 13.86 7.54 16.98
C PRO A 212 14.85 7.59 15.80
N TRP A 213 16.03 7.02 16.00
CA TRP A 213 17.08 6.94 14.97
C TRP A 213 16.60 6.19 13.71
N VAL A 214 15.76 5.17 13.90
CA VAL A 214 15.08 4.42 12.84
C VAL A 214 13.59 4.37 13.16
N THR A 215 12.75 4.83 12.24
CA THR A 215 11.30 4.77 12.42
C THR A 215 10.76 3.38 12.10
N VAL A 216 9.58 3.04 12.63
CA VAL A 216 8.86 1.79 12.29
C VAL A 216 8.64 1.68 10.77
N ASN A 217 8.39 2.82 10.09
CA ASN A 217 8.22 2.83 8.65
C ASN A 217 9.52 2.49 7.91
N GLN A 218 10.65 3.04 8.36
CA GLN A 218 11.97 2.78 7.77
C GLN A 218 12.37 1.32 7.95
N ALA A 219 12.22 0.78 9.17
CA ALA A 219 12.44 -0.64 9.44
C ALA A 219 11.51 -1.52 8.59
N GLY A 220 10.23 -1.16 8.49
CA GLY A 220 9.25 -1.85 7.66
C GLY A 220 9.59 -1.85 6.17
N CYS A 221 10.20 -0.79 5.65
CA CYS A 221 10.68 -0.75 4.26
C CYS A 221 11.81 -1.75 4.02
N LEU A 222 12.74 -1.89 4.97
CA LEU A 222 13.82 -2.88 4.89
C LEU A 222 13.29 -4.31 4.95
N VAL A 223 12.33 -4.57 5.85
CA VAL A 223 11.66 -5.87 5.96
C VAL A 223 10.88 -6.21 4.69
N LEU A 224 10.17 -5.24 4.11
CA LEU A 224 9.44 -5.45 2.86
C LEU A 224 10.41 -5.80 1.71
N LEU A 225 11.55 -5.12 1.63
CA LEU A 225 12.56 -5.38 0.61
C LEU A 225 13.21 -6.76 0.79
N SER A 226 13.60 -7.13 2.01
CA SER A 226 14.19 -8.43 2.29
C SER A 226 13.20 -9.57 2.03
N ALA A 227 11.92 -9.39 2.43
CA ALA A 227 10.85 -10.32 2.12
C ALA A 227 10.64 -10.46 0.60
N CYS A 228 10.67 -9.35 -0.15
CA CYS A 228 10.52 -9.39 -1.61
C CYS A 228 11.67 -10.15 -2.29
N ILE A 229 12.90 -9.96 -1.83
CA ILE A 229 14.07 -10.69 -2.34
C ILE A 229 13.94 -12.19 -2.02
N PHE A 230 13.69 -12.53 -0.75
CA PHE A 230 13.57 -13.91 -0.31
C PHE A 230 12.45 -14.65 -1.05
N LEU A 231 11.25 -14.07 -1.06
CA LEU A 231 10.10 -14.66 -1.72
C LEU A 231 10.26 -14.70 -3.24
N GLY A 232 10.89 -13.69 -3.84
CA GLY A 232 11.23 -13.70 -5.26
C GLY A 232 12.19 -14.83 -5.65
N CYS A 233 13.17 -15.13 -4.80
CA CYS A 233 14.06 -16.29 -4.97
C CYS A 233 13.28 -17.61 -4.86
N CYS A 234 12.38 -17.74 -3.88
CA CYS A 234 11.55 -18.94 -3.73
C CYS A 234 10.65 -19.18 -4.95
N VAL A 235 9.98 -18.14 -5.46
CA VAL A 235 9.12 -18.23 -6.65
C VAL A 235 9.92 -18.67 -7.87
N ARG A 236 11.15 -18.18 -8.01
CA ARG A 236 12.03 -18.51 -9.13
C ARG A 236 12.61 -19.92 -9.05
N SER A 237 12.94 -20.39 -7.85
CA SER A 237 13.40 -21.77 -7.60
C SER A 237 12.30 -22.78 -7.94
N ASN A 238 11.07 -22.55 -7.48
CA ASN A 238 9.94 -23.45 -7.75
C ASN A 238 9.57 -23.54 -9.23
N GLY A 239 9.78 -22.47 -10.00
CA GLY A 239 9.55 -22.46 -11.45
C GLY A 239 10.67 -23.08 -12.29
N GLN A 240 11.78 -23.49 -11.67
CA GLN A 240 12.81 -24.31 -12.32
C GLN A 240 12.52 -25.80 -12.15
N ASP A 241 12.12 -26.27 -10.96
CA ASP A 241 11.74 -27.68 -10.73
C ASP A 241 10.60 -28.14 -11.64
N GLU A 242 9.51 -27.37 -11.74
CA GLU A 242 8.37 -27.72 -12.62
C GLU A 242 8.72 -27.76 -14.11
N ARG A 243 9.87 -27.23 -14.52
CA ARG A 243 10.35 -27.23 -15.91
C ARG A 243 11.22 -28.44 -16.24
N PHE A 244 11.72 -29.13 -15.21
CA PHE A 244 12.44 -30.40 -15.34
C PHE A 244 11.52 -31.63 -15.28
N ASP A 245 10.28 -31.45 -14.81
CA ASP A 245 9.25 -32.51 -14.73
C ASP A 245 8.36 -32.62 -15.99
N ILE A 246 8.76 -32.02 -17.13
CA ILE A 246 8.02 -32.07 -18.42
C ILE A 246 8.86 -32.75 -19.49
#